data_AF-A0A535MKC0-F1
#
_entry.id   AF-A0A535MKC0-F1
#
_cell.length_a   1.000
_cell.length_b   1.000
_cell.length_c   1.000
_cell.angle_alpha   90.00
_cell.angle_beta   90.00
_cell.angle_gamma   90.00
#
_symmetry.space_group_name_H-M   'P 1'
#
loop_
_entity.id
_entity.type
_entity.pdbx_description
1 polymer ?
#
loop_
_entity_poly.entity_id
_entity_poly.type
_entity_poly.pdbx_seq_one_letter_code
_entity_poly.pdbx_strand_id
1 'polypeptide(L)'
;MSIGEFAEALAIVCQKHGGSVTSWGRTVKHSVSVGGFDGDPHTWFLGADVVYDRPGAAVATDPNKPEVEADAATLGLRVLHETTHDHFQPADWINRAHDGVAHA
;
A
#
# COMPACT_ATOMS: atom_id res chain seq x y z
N MET A 1 6.68 9.38 -7.53
CA MET A 1 7.39 8.10 -7.38
C MET A 1 7.12 7.20 -8.58
N SER A 2 8.13 6.50 -9.11
CA SER A 2 8.02 5.48 -10.16
C SER A 2 7.71 4.10 -9.58
N ILE A 3 7.31 3.13 -10.43
CA ILE A 3 7.01 1.76 -9.99
C ILE A 3 8.24 1.09 -9.37
N GLY A 4 9.44 1.30 -9.95
CA GLY A 4 10.68 0.73 -9.43
C GLY A 4 11.05 1.28 -8.05
N GLU A 5 10.98 2.60 -7.88
CA GLU A 5 11.22 3.26 -6.59
C GLU A 5 10.22 2.81 -5.51
N PHE A 6 8.94 2.65 -5.88
CA PHE A 6 7.92 2.14 -4.98
C PHE A 6 8.20 0.68 -4.56
N ALA A 7 8.58 -0.17 -5.52
CA ALA A 7 8.94 -1.56 -5.25
C ALA A 7 10.13 -1.69 -4.31
N GLU A 8 11.19 -0.90 -4.54
CA GLU A 8 12.38 -0.88 -3.68
C GLU A 8 12.05 -0.38 -2.27
N ALA A 9 11.34 0.75 -2.16
CA ALA A 9 10.93 1.31 -0.87
C ALA A 9 10.09 0.31 -0.07
N LEU A 10 9.11 -0.34 -0.71
CA LEU A 10 8.24 -1.29 -0.04
C LEU A 10 8.98 -2.57 0.35
N ALA A 11 9.91 -3.05 -0.48
CA ALA A 11 10.74 -4.20 -0.13
C ALA A 11 11.59 -3.93 1.12
N ILE A 12 12.15 -2.72 1.27
CA ILE A 12 12.91 -2.30 2.47
C ILE A 12 12.01 -2.37 3.73
N VAL A 13 10.80 -1.79 3.66
CA VAL A 13 9.86 -1.83 4.80
C VAL A 13 9.48 -3.27 5.14
N CYS A 14 9.11 -4.07 4.14
CA CYS A 14 8.71 -5.46 4.33
C CYS A 14 9.84 -6.29 4.96
N GLN A 15 11.08 -6.17 4.45
CA GLN A 15 12.21 -6.90 5.00
C GLN A 15 12.51 -6.52 6.46
N LYS A 16 12.38 -5.24 6.82
CA LYS A 16 12.60 -4.76 8.18
C LYS A 16 11.53 -5.26 9.16
N HIS A 17 10.28 -5.32 8.71
CA HIS A 17 9.12 -5.55 9.58
C HIS A 17 8.51 -6.94 9.48
N GLY A 18 9.08 -7.83 8.66
CA GLY A 18 8.51 -9.16 8.37
C GLY A 18 7.24 -9.06 7.55
N GLY A 19 7.16 -8.09 6.64
CA GLY A 19 6.00 -7.86 5.77
C GLY A 19 5.96 -8.82 4.57
N SER A 20 4.77 -9.25 4.21
CA SER A 20 4.45 -10.02 3.01
C SER A 20 3.37 -9.31 2.21
N VAL A 21 3.62 -9.10 0.92
CA VAL A 21 2.66 -8.53 -0.02
C VAL A 21 1.57 -9.55 -0.33
N THR A 22 0.31 -9.19 -0.13
CA THR A 22 -0.87 -10.01 -0.47
C THR A 22 -1.58 -9.52 -1.72
N SER A 23 -1.41 -8.25 -2.08
CA SER A 23 -1.92 -7.64 -3.31
C SER A 23 -1.00 -6.52 -3.81
N TRP A 24 -0.91 -6.35 -5.12
CA TRP A 24 -0.12 -5.29 -5.79
C TRP A 24 -0.96 -4.60 -6.87
N GLY A 25 -0.56 -4.69 -8.13
CA GLY A 25 -1.21 -4.01 -9.24
C GLY A 25 -2.55 -4.63 -9.60
N ARG A 26 -3.50 -3.79 -9.97
CA ARG A 26 -4.84 -4.20 -10.40
C ARG A 26 -5.18 -3.56 -11.73
N THR A 27 -5.97 -4.25 -12.56
CA THR A 27 -6.68 -3.55 -13.64
C THR A 27 -7.81 -2.72 -13.03
N VAL A 28 -8.24 -1.64 -13.69
CA VAL A 28 -9.38 -0.82 -13.23
C VAL A 28 -10.62 -1.68 -12.98
N LYS A 29 -10.94 -2.60 -13.90
CA LYS A 29 -12.06 -3.54 -13.75
C LYS A 29 -11.94 -4.39 -12.49
N HIS A 30 -10.74 -4.90 -12.20
CA HIS A 30 -10.54 -5.71 -11.01
C HIS A 30 -10.62 -4.86 -9.74
N SER A 31 -10.01 -3.67 -9.72
CA SER A 31 -10.10 -2.74 -8.60
C SER A 31 -11.55 -2.43 -8.22
N VAL A 32 -12.36 -2.01 -9.19
CA VAL A 32 -13.79 -1.74 -8.98
C VAL A 32 -14.53 -2.99 -8.47
N SER A 33 -14.19 -4.19 -8.97
CA SER A 33 -14.83 -5.44 -8.54
C SER A 33 -14.56 -5.81 -7.08
N VAL A 34 -13.46 -5.34 -6.50
CA VAL A 34 -13.08 -5.59 -5.10
C VAL A 34 -13.37 -4.40 -4.19
N GLY A 35 -14.12 -3.40 -4.67
CA GLY A 35 -14.54 -2.24 -3.90
C GLY A 35 -13.59 -1.03 -3.97
N GLY A 36 -12.56 -1.09 -4.81
CA GLY A 36 -11.74 0.06 -5.17
C GLY A 36 -12.42 0.99 -6.18
N PHE A 37 -11.66 1.89 -6.79
CA PHE A 37 -12.16 2.89 -7.73
C PHE A 37 -11.19 3.10 -8.90
N ASP A 38 -11.68 3.71 -9.97
CA ASP A 38 -10.81 4.07 -11.10
C ASP A 38 -9.79 5.13 -10.68
N GLY A 39 -8.51 4.85 -10.93
CA GLY A 39 -7.42 5.68 -10.49
C GLY A 39 -7.08 5.53 -9.01
N ASP A 40 -7.38 4.40 -8.36
CA ASP A 40 -6.75 4.07 -7.08
C ASP A 40 -5.27 3.66 -7.26
N PRO A 41 -4.43 3.74 -6.21
CA PRO A 41 -2.99 3.44 -6.30
C PRO A 41 -2.63 2.09 -6.95
N HIS A 42 -3.43 1.05 -6.72
CA HIS A 42 -3.19 -0.28 -7.31
C HIS A 42 -3.31 -0.26 -8.82
N THR A 43 -4.16 0.60 -9.40
CA THR A 43 -4.31 0.69 -10.87
C THR A 43 -3.07 1.22 -11.56
N TRP A 44 -2.22 1.95 -10.83
CA TRP A 44 -0.95 2.49 -11.34
C TRP A 44 0.26 1.68 -10.85
N PHE A 45 0.04 0.52 -10.22
CA PHE A 45 1.10 -0.33 -9.63
C PHE A 45 1.90 0.41 -8.54
N LEU A 46 1.28 1.39 -7.90
CA LEU A 46 1.80 2.19 -6.79
C LEU A 46 0.97 1.98 -5.52
N GLY A 47 0.21 0.88 -5.46
CA GLY A 47 -0.60 0.47 -4.31
C GLY A 47 -0.28 -0.99 -3.98
N ALA A 48 -0.11 -1.30 -2.72
CA ALA A 48 0.16 -2.65 -2.27
C ALA A 48 -0.41 -2.92 -0.88
N ASP A 49 -0.94 -4.13 -0.71
CA ASP A 49 -1.51 -4.57 0.56
C ASP A 49 -0.51 -5.51 1.22
N VAL A 50 -0.19 -5.25 2.49
CA VAL A 50 0.85 -5.94 3.25
C VAL A 50 0.30 -6.44 4.58
N VAL A 51 0.76 -7.62 4.97
CA VAL A 51 0.52 -8.23 6.27
C VAL A 51 1.86 -8.66 6.86
N TYR A 52 1.97 -8.77 8.18
CA TYR A 52 3.26 -9.02 8.84
C TYR A 52 3.32 -10.37 9.53
N ASP A 53 4.53 -10.89 9.71
CA ASP A 53 4.73 -12.09 10.50
C ASP A 53 4.27 -11.87 11.94
N ARG A 54 3.38 -12.74 12.40
CA ARG A 54 2.97 -12.80 13.81
C ARG A 54 3.87 -13.78 14.56
N PRO A 55 4.62 -13.35 15.59
CA PRO A 55 5.48 -14.26 16.36
C PRO A 55 4.69 -15.46 16.90
N GLY A 56 5.13 -16.68 16.54
CA GLY A 56 4.56 -17.93 17.03
C GLY A 56 3.26 -18.39 16.35
N ALA A 57 2.80 -17.74 15.28
CA ALA A 57 1.61 -18.16 14.54
C ALA A 57 1.92 -19.21 13.45
N ALA A 58 1.06 -20.22 13.31
CA ALA A 58 1.15 -21.21 12.22
C ALA A 58 0.60 -20.69 10.89
N VAL A 59 -0.33 -19.73 10.94
CA VAL A 59 -0.85 -18.89 9.85
C VAL A 59 -1.70 -17.78 10.49
N ALA A 60 -2.04 -16.78 9.68
CA ALA A 60 -2.58 -15.46 10.02
C ALA A 60 -1.51 -14.48 10.50
N THR A 61 -0.85 -13.93 9.49
CA THR A 61 -0.10 -12.68 9.50
C THR A 61 -0.90 -11.56 10.16
N ASP A 62 -0.22 -10.66 10.87
CA ASP A 62 -0.82 -9.54 11.59
C ASP A 62 -1.10 -8.36 10.63
N PRO A 63 -2.31 -7.79 10.59
CA PRO A 63 -2.56 -6.51 9.94
C PRO A 63 -2.24 -5.34 10.89
N ASN A 64 -2.22 -4.10 10.40
CA ASN A 64 -2.14 -2.89 11.23
C ASN A 64 -0.91 -2.84 12.13
N LYS A 65 0.28 -2.72 11.54
CA LYS A 65 1.53 -2.62 12.30
C LYS A 65 1.96 -1.16 12.40
N PRO A 66 1.62 -0.40 13.46
CA PRO A 66 1.81 1.05 13.47
C PRO A 66 3.29 1.46 13.45
N GLU A 67 4.19 0.57 13.90
CA GLU A 67 5.62 0.83 13.90
C GLU A 67 6.21 1.04 12.49
N VAL A 68 5.52 0.60 11.43
CA VAL A 68 6.00 0.75 10.05
C VAL A 68 5.87 2.17 9.52
N GLU A 69 4.96 2.99 10.08
CA GLU A 69 4.62 4.31 9.53
C GLU A 69 5.85 5.22 9.45
N ALA A 70 6.65 5.27 10.51
CA ALA A 70 7.82 6.12 10.58
C ALA A 70 8.87 5.74 9.53
N ASP A 71 9.11 4.44 9.35
CA ASP A 71 10.06 3.95 8.35
C ASP A 71 9.55 4.16 6.92
N ALA A 72 8.27 3.87 6.68
CA ALA A 72 7.60 4.10 5.41
C ALA A 72 7.70 5.58 5.00
N ALA A 73 7.45 6.49 5.94
CA ALA A 73 7.53 7.93 5.70
C ALA A 73 8.94 8.37 5.26
N THR A 74 10.01 7.80 5.82
CA THR A 74 11.39 8.12 5.40
C THR A 74 11.69 7.71 3.96
N LEU A 75 10.90 6.79 3.40
CA LEU A 75 11.05 6.27 2.05
C LEU A 75 10.03 6.89 1.07
N GLY A 76 9.30 7.93 1.49
CA GLY A 76 8.29 8.58 0.67
C GLY A 76 7.02 7.74 0.48
N LEU A 77 6.76 6.80 1.40
CA LEU A 77 5.54 5.99 1.43
C LEU A 77 4.59 6.51 2.51
N ARG A 78 3.30 6.32 2.27
CA ARG A 78 2.23 6.46 3.25
C ARG A 78 1.58 5.10 3.45
N VAL A 79 1.22 4.83 4.71
CA VAL A 79 0.50 3.63 5.10
C VAL A 79 -0.92 4.01 5.51
N LEU A 80 -1.89 3.23 5.05
CA LEU A 80 -3.26 3.25 5.53
C LEU A 80 -3.52 1.94 6.26
N HIS A 81 -3.88 2.04 7.53
CA HIS A 81 -4.16 0.89 8.39
C HIS A 81 -5.60 0.42 8.15
N GLU A 82 -5.76 -0.65 7.37
CA GLU A 82 -7.06 -1.26 7.07
C GLU A 82 -7.30 -2.51 7.94
N THR A 83 -8.56 -2.89 8.12
CA THR A 83 -8.96 -4.00 9.00
C THR A 83 -8.19 -5.31 8.74
N THR A 84 -7.78 -5.57 7.49
CA THR A 84 -7.20 -6.86 7.08
C THR A 84 -5.77 -6.79 6.59
N HIS A 85 -5.20 -5.60 6.41
CA HIS A 85 -3.85 -5.37 5.90
C HIS A 85 -3.46 -3.91 6.08
N ASP A 86 -2.18 -3.62 5.89
CA ASP A 86 -1.69 -2.26 5.68
C ASP A 86 -1.62 -1.97 4.18
N HIS A 87 -2.27 -0.89 3.75
CA HIS A 87 -2.20 -0.43 2.37
C HIS A 87 -1.09 0.62 2.22
N PHE A 88 -0.11 0.32 1.38
CA PHE A 88 1.01 1.19 1.05
C PHE A 88 0.76 1.91 -0.27
N GLN A 89 1.05 3.21 -0.27
CA GLN A 89 0.99 4.08 -1.45
C GLN A 89 2.06 5.19 -1.35
N PRO A 90 2.38 5.91 -2.43
CA PRO A 90 3.22 7.10 -2.37
C PRO A 90 2.67 8.13 -1.37
N ALA A 91 3.57 8.78 -0.62
CA ALA A 91 3.18 9.79 0.37
C ALA A 91 2.50 11.02 -0.26
N ASP A 92 2.90 11.35 -1.48
CA ASP A 92 2.34 12.44 -2.30
C ASP A 92 1.13 12.00 -3.13
N TRP A 93 0.58 10.82 -2.87
CA TRP A 93 -0.62 10.37 -3.56
C TRP A 93 -1.82 11.25 -3.24
N ILE A 94 -2.40 11.83 -4.29
CA ILE A 94 -3.60 12.68 -4.25
C ILE A 94 -4.70 11.96 -5.01
N ASN A 95 -5.85 11.78 -4.37
CA ASN A 95 -7.01 11.19 -5.02
C ASN A 95 -7.64 12.24 -5.93
N ARG A 96 -7.15 12.35 -7.16
CA ARG A 96 -7.61 13.37 -8.11
C ARG A 96 -9.11 13.29 -8.45
N ALA A 97 -9.76 12.16 -8.19
CA ALA A 97 -11.20 12.00 -8.35
C ALA A 97 -12.02 12.56 -7.16
N HIS A 98 -11.40 12.70 -5.98
CA HIS A 98 -12.06 13.18 -4.75
C HIS A 98 -11.56 14.54 -4.26
N ASP A 99 -10.40 15.01 -4.72
CA ASP A 99 -9.75 16.23 -4.23
C ASP A 99 -10.13 17.51 -5.00
N GLY A 100 -11.10 17.45 -5.92
CA GLY A 100 -11.76 18.64 -6.49
C GLY A 100 -10.86 19.59 -7.30
N VAL A 101 -9.61 19.22 -7.60
CA VAL A 101 -8.73 20.06 -8.42
C VAL A 101 -9.04 19.82 -9.89
N ALA A 102 -9.95 20.63 -10.42
CA ALA A 102 -10.12 20.82 -11.85
C ALA A 102 -8.79 21.32 -12.43
N HIS A 103 -8.15 20.50 -13.26
CA HIS A 103 -7.07 20.97 -14.11
C HIS A 103 -7.69 21.69 -15.32
N ALA A 104 -7.44 23.00 -15.38
CA ALA A 104 -7.65 23.85 -16.55
C ALA A 104 -6.68 23.49 -17.69
#